data_AF-A0A1C6HX85-F1
#
_entry.id   AF-A0A1C6HX85-F1
#
_cell.length_a   1.000
_cell.length_b   1.000
_cell.length_c   1.000
_cell.angle_alpha   90.00
_cell.angle_beta   90.00
_cell.angle_gamma   90.00
#
_symmetry.space_group_name_H-M   'P 1'
#
loop_
_entity.id
_entity.type
_entity.pdbx_description
1 polymer ?
#
loop_
_entity_poly.entity_id
_entity_poly.type
_entity_poly.pdbx_seq_one_letter_code
_entity_poly.pdbx_strand_id
1 'polypeptide(L)'
;MARVRASGVPEDRVEAEAARWVAKPGTSEHQTGLALDIVAAGYQILDEEQEDTAEQKWLMENSWKYGFILRYPSEKSDITGIGYEPWHYRYVGKAAAADIYRTGVCLEEYLSQEGPEAELAPAQTIRQAATASGSMETAPQGAAAI
;
A
#
# COMPACT_ATOMS: atom_id res chain seq x y z
N MET A 1 -9.55 -17.25 -15.78
CA MET A 1 -9.79 -17.88 -17.10
C MET A 1 -11.25 -18.30 -17.33
N ALA A 2 -11.89 -19.08 -16.45
CA ALA A 2 -13.26 -19.57 -16.68
C ALA A 2 -14.30 -18.47 -16.96
N ARG A 3 -14.29 -17.39 -16.16
CA ARG A 3 -15.13 -16.19 -16.38
C ARG A 3 -14.94 -15.57 -17.76
N VAL A 4 -13.68 -15.40 -18.19
CA VAL A 4 -13.32 -14.78 -19.48
C VAL A 4 -13.70 -15.68 -20.66
N ARG A 5 -13.57 -17.00 -20.53
CA ARG A 5 -14.09 -17.93 -21.54
C ARG A 5 -15.61 -17.84 -21.67
N ALA A 6 -16.31 -17.74 -20.55
CA ALA A 6 -17.77 -17.62 -20.52
C ALA A 6 -18.29 -16.32 -21.14
N SER A 7 -17.48 -15.26 -21.23
CA SER A 7 -17.86 -14.00 -21.88
C SER A 7 -17.68 -13.99 -23.41
N GLY A 8 -17.27 -15.12 -24.01
CA GLY A 8 -17.16 -15.27 -25.46
C GLY A 8 -15.89 -14.65 -26.07
N VAL A 9 -14.89 -14.33 -25.25
CA VAL A 9 -13.57 -13.89 -25.72
C VAL A 9 -12.91 -15.02 -26.53
N PRO A 10 -12.30 -14.73 -27.70
CA PRO A 10 -11.53 -15.71 -28.47
C PRO A 10 -10.43 -16.39 -27.63
N GLU A 11 -10.23 -17.70 -27.77
CA GLU A 11 -9.34 -18.49 -26.89
C GLU A 11 -7.89 -17.96 -26.87
N ASP A 12 -7.39 -17.44 -28.00
CA ASP A 12 -6.06 -16.84 -28.14
C ASP A 12 -5.89 -15.54 -27.33
N ARG A 13 -7.00 -14.93 -26.89
CA ARG A 13 -7.02 -13.70 -26.07
C ARG A 13 -7.40 -13.94 -24.61
N VAL A 14 -7.94 -15.12 -24.27
CA VAL A 14 -8.45 -15.42 -22.92
C VAL A 14 -7.40 -15.17 -21.84
N GLU A 15 -6.15 -15.58 -22.09
CA GLU A 15 -5.07 -15.38 -21.11
C GLU A 15 -4.76 -13.90 -20.91
N ALA A 16 -4.64 -13.13 -21.99
CA ALA A 16 -4.36 -11.71 -21.94
C ALA A 16 -5.47 -10.92 -21.25
N GLU A 17 -6.74 -11.21 -21.56
CA GLU A 17 -7.88 -10.55 -20.93
C GLU A 17 -8.01 -10.88 -19.44
N ALA A 18 -7.73 -12.13 -19.06
CA ALA A 18 -7.75 -12.51 -17.66
C ALA A 18 -6.55 -11.95 -16.88
N ALA A 19 -5.40 -11.77 -17.53
CA ALA A 19 -4.21 -11.17 -16.91
C ALA A 19 -4.42 -9.69 -16.52
N ARG A 20 -5.44 -9.02 -17.07
CA ARG A 20 -5.85 -7.66 -16.66
C ARG A 20 -6.53 -7.60 -15.29
N TRP A 21 -6.89 -8.75 -14.72
CA TRP A 21 -7.61 -8.83 -13.44
C TRP A 21 -6.94 -9.80 -12.46
N VAL A 22 -6.21 -10.80 -12.97
CA VAL A 22 -5.52 -11.77 -12.13
C VAL A 22 -4.09 -11.88 -12.62
N ALA A 23 -3.17 -11.36 -11.82
CA ALA A 23 -1.74 -11.48 -12.07
C ALA A 23 -1.33 -12.95 -12.29
N LYS A 24 -0.40 -13.19 -13.22
CA LYS A 24 0.12 -14.53 -13.46
C LYS A 24 0.80 -15.06 -12.19
N PRO A 25 0.76 -16.38 -11.93
CA PRO A 25 1.51 -16.94 -10.82
C PRO A 25 2.99 -16.57 -10.90
N GLY A 26 3.56 -16.10 -9.80
CA GLY A 26 4.93 -15.58 -9.72
C GLY A 26 5.04 -14.07 -9.92
N THR A 27 3.96 -13.37 -10.31
CA THR A 27 3.96 -11.93 -10.53
C THR A 27 2.94 -11.18 -9.65
N SER A 28 2.24 -11.88 -8.75
CA SER A 28 1.23 -11.26 -7.88
C SER A 28 1.87 -10.64 -6.64
N GLU A 29 1.43 -9.43 -6.29
CA GLU A 29 1.87 -8.76 -5.06
C GLU A 29 1.45 -9.52 -3.79
N HIS A 30 0.33 -10.26 -3.83
CA HIS A 30 -0.11 -11.10 -2.72
C HIS A 30 0.94 -12.14 -2.32
N GLN A 31 1.75 -12.62 -3.27
CA GLN A 31 2.82 -13.58 -3.00
C GLN A 31 3.98 -12.97 -2.19
N THR A 32 4.08 -11.65 -2.13
CA THR A 32 5.10 -10.95 -1.32
C THR A 32 4.68 -10.78 0.14
N GLY A 33 3.40 -10.98 0.46
CA GLY A 33 2.83 -10.66 1.77
C GLY A 33 2.66 -9.16 2.04
N LEU A 34 2.80 -8.31 1.02
CA LEU A 34 2.66 -6.84 1.13
C LEU A 34 1.36 -6.29 0.52
N ALA A 35 0.53 -7.14 -0.09
CA ALA A 35 -0.78 -6.77 -0.62
C ALA A 35 -1.91 -7.43 0.18
N LEU A 36 -3.04 -6.73 0.27
CA LEU A 36 -4.24 -7.16 0.98
C LEU A 36 -5.46 -6.82 0.13
N ASP A 37 -6.37 -7.78 -0.01
CA ASP A 37 -7.72 -7.53 -0.50
C ASP A 37 -8.59 -7.28 0.72
N ILE A 38 -9.05 -6.04 0.87
CA ILE A 38 -9.90 -5.60 1.98
C ILE A 38 -11.30 -5.39 1.43
N VAL A 39 -12.31 -5.92 2.12
CA VAL A 39 -13.72 -5.84 1.72
C VAL A 39 -14.58 -5.45 2.92
N ALA A 40 -15.71 -4.77 2.66
CA ALA A 40 -16.65 -4.41 3.71
C ALA A 40 -17.26 -5.64 4.39
N ALA A 41 -17.46 -5.61 5.71
CA ALA A 41 -17.95 -6.80 6.44
C ALA A 41 -19.34 -7.26 5.95
N GLY A 42 -20.19 -6.32 5.51
CA GLY A 42 -21.52 -6.59 4.94
C GLY A 42 -21.53 -6.90 3.43
N TYR A 43 -20.40 -6.75 2.74
CA TYR A 43 -20.30 -6.93 1.29
C TYR A 43 -18.94 -7.56 0.94
N GLN A 44 -18.92 -8.86 0.70
CA GLN A 44 -17.70 -9.67 0.55
C GLN A 44 -17.33 -9.97 -0.92
N ILE A 45 -17.98 -9.30 -1.88
CA ILE A 45 -17.74 -9.50 -3.30
C ILE A 45 -16.56 -8.61 -3.74
N LEU A 46 -15.67 -9.14 -4.57
CA LEU A 46 -14.53 -8.43 -5.16
C LEU A 46 -14.94 -7.85 -6.52
N ASP A 47 -15.69 -6.76 -6.49
CA ASP A 47 -16.09 -5.99 -7.66
C ASP A 47 -16.16 -4.48 -7.35
N GLU A 48 -16.44 -3.68 -8.38
CA GLU A 48 -16.37 -2.23 -8.33
C GLU A 48 -17.30 -1.63 -7.27
N GLU A 49 -18.40 -2.32 -6.91
CA GLU A 49 -19.36 -1.87 -5.90
C GLU A 49 -18.74 -1.76 -4.49
N GLN A 50 -17.56 -2.36 -4.27
CA GLN A 50 -16.76 -2.11 -3.06
C GLN A 50 -16.51 -0.62 -2.85
N GLU A 51 -16.29 0.17 -3.91
CA GLU A 51 -16.02 1.60 -3.81
C GLU A 51 -17.15 2.38 -3.13
N ASP A 52 -18.37 1.85 -3.17
CA ASP A 52 -19.53 2.48 -2.58
C ASP A 52 -19.72 2.21 -1.09
N THR A 53 -19.01 1.21 -0.57
CA THR A 53 -19.04 0.86 0.85
C THR A 53 -18.39 1.93 1.71
N ALA A 54 -18.81 2.03 2.97
CA ALA A 54 -18.24 3.01 3.91
C ALA A 54 -16.77 2.70 4.22
N GLU A 55 -16.42 1.42 4.28
CA GLU A 55 -15.07 0.93 4.52
C GLU A 55 -14.10 1.32 3.41
N GLN A 56 -14.47 1.15 2.13
CA GLN A 56 -13.59 1.56 1.03
C GLN A 56 -13.47 3.07 0.91
N LYS A 57 -14.57 3.82 1.06
CA LYS A 57 -14.51 5.29 1.08
C LYS A 57 -13.51 5.77 2.13
N TRP A 58 -13.53 5.16 3.31
CA TRP A 58 -12.53 5.45 4.34
C TRP A 58 -11.12 5.05 3.92
N LEU A 59 -10.91 3.85 3.37
CA LEU A 59 -9.58 3.39 2.97
C LEU A 59 -8.98 4.24 1.83
N MET A 60 -9.76 4.63 0.83
CA MET A 60 -9.30 5.51 -0.25
C MET A 60 -8.83 6.88 0.26
N GLU A 61 -9.48 7.41 1.30
CA GLU A 61 -9.09 8.69 1.91
C GLU A 61 -7.95 8.57 2.96
N ASN A 62 -7.75 7.39 3.56
CA ASN A 62 -6.94 7.24 4.78
C ASN A 62 -5.81 6.21 4.72
N SER A 63 -5.84 5.24 3.82
CA SER A 63 -4.88 4.12 3.76
C SER A 63 -3.41 4.58 3.73
N TRP A 64 -3.13 5.68 3.03
CA TRP A 64 -1.79 6.27 2.91
C TRP A 64 -1.18 6.66 4.26
N LYS A 65 -2.00 7.06 5.24
CA LYS A 65 -1.55 7.40 6.62
C LYS A 65 -0.89 6.21 7.31
N TYR A 66 -1.22 5.00 6.86
CA TYR A 66 -0.75 3.73 7.39
C TYR A 66 0.29 3.05 6.49
N GLY A 67 0.67 3.68 5.37
CA GLY A 67 1.66 3.16 4.44
C GLY A 67 1.09 2.27 3.33
N PHE A 68 -0.22 2.29 3.14
CA PHE A 68 -0.90 1.56 2.07
C PHE A 68 -1.36 2.51 0.96
N ILE A 69 -1.41 2.01 -0.27
CA ILE A 69 -1.98 2.71 -1.42
C ILE A 69 -3.12 1.89 -2.01
N LEU A 70 -4.14 2.56 -2.55
CA LEU A 70 -5.03 1.93 -3.52
C LEU A 70 -4.19 1.60 -4.75
N ARG A 71 -3.94 0.31 -4.99
CA ARG A 71 -2.86 -0.11 -5.88
C ARG A 71 -3.21 0.03 -7.36
N TYR A 72 -4.48 -0.23 -7.68
CA TYR A 72 -5.00 -0.27 -9.04
C TYR A 72 -6.21 0.67 -9.17
N PRO A 73 -5.99 2.01 -9.20
CA PRO A 73 -7.04 2.97 -9.43
C PRO A 73 -7.44 3.02 -10.92
N SER A 74 -8.68 3.35 -11.22
CA SER A 74 -9.27 3.20 -12.56
C SER A 74 -8.52 4.00 -13.63
N GLU A 75 -8.09 5.22 -13.32
CA GLU A 75 -7.37 6.13 -14.20
C GLU A 75 -5.92 5.72 -14.52
N LYS A 76 -5.40 4.68 -13.85
CA LYS A 76 -4.02 4.19 -14.04
C LYS A 76 -3.93 2.80 -14.66
N SER A 77 -5.05 2.22 -15.06
CA SER A 77 -5.12 0.84 -15.60
C SER A 77 -4.20 0.61 -16.80
N ASP A 78 -3.99 1.63 -17.65
CA ASP A 78 -3.10 1.55 -18.81
C ASP A 78 -1.61 1.50 -18.43
N ILE A 79 -1.26 1.98 -17.25
CA ILE A 79 0.12 2.01 -16.72
C ILE A 79 0.39 0.77 -15.86
N THR A 80 -0.54 0.43 -14.96
CA THR A 80 -0.41 -0.73 -14.05
C THR A 80 -0.61 -2.05 -14.79
N GLY A 81 -1.34 -2.05 -15.90
CA GLY A 81 -1.73 -3.25 -16.65
C GLY A 81 -2.85 -4.06 -15.99
N ILE A 82 -3.37 -3.60 -14.84
CA ILE A 82 -4.46 -4.23 -14.08
C ILE A 82 -5.65 -3.26 -14.04
N GLY A 83 -6.86 -3.80 -14.17
CA GLY A 83 -8.10 -3.04 -14.08
C GLY A 83 -8.34 -2.46 -12.68
N TYR A 84 -9.43 -1.71 -12.54
CA TYR A 84 -9.78 -1.09 -11.26
C TYR A 84 -10.11 -2.14 -10.20
N GLU A 85 -9.38 -2.10 -9.08
CA GLU A 85 -9.60 -3.01 -7.95
C GLU A 85 -9.70 -2.21 -6.64
N PRO A 86 -10.88 -1.66 -6.31
CA PRO A 86 -11.09 -0.86 -5.09
C PRO A 86 -10.77 -1.62 -3.79
N TRP A 87 -10.68 -2.95 -3.82
CA TRP A 87 -10.34 -3.79 -2.68
C TRP A 87 -8.83 -4.02 -2.49
N HIS A 88 -7.98 -3.83 -3.52
CA HIS A 88 -6.57 -4.23 -3.47
C HIS A 88 -5.67 -3.10 -2.97
N TYR A 89 -5.11 -3.28 -1.77
CA TYR A 89 -4.20 -2.33 -1.13
C TYR A 89 -2.79 -2.88 -1.02
N ARG A 90 -1.80 -2.05 -1.35
CA ARG A 90 -0.38 -2.40 -1.32
C ARG A 90 0.38 -1.60 -0.27
N TYR A 91 1.11 -2.28 0.61
CA TYR A 91 2.04 -1.65 1.54
C TYR A 91 3.32 -1.20 0.82
N VAL A 92 3.63 0.10 0.94
CA VAL A 92 4.85 0.73 0.38
C VAL A 92 5.62 1.54 1.43
N GLY A 93 5.12 1.58 2.67
CA GLY A 93 5.67 2.41 3.74
C GLY A 93 5.05 3.82 3.77
N LYS A 94 5.07 4.45 4.94
CA LYS A 94 4.33 5.72 5.18
C LYS A 94 4.79 6.89 4.32
N ALA A 95 6.10 7.03 4.10
CA ALA A 95 6.65 8.14 3.32
C ALA A 95 6.21 8.04 1.85
N ALA A 96 6.50 6.91 1.21
CA ALA A 96 6.12 6.66 -0.18
C ALA A 96 4.60 6.73 -0.39
N ALA A 97 3.80 6.14 0.51
CA ALA A 97 2.34 6.20 0.40
C ALA A 97 1.81 7.64 0.49
N ALA A 98 2.38 8.47 1.36
CA ALA A 98 2.01 9.88 1.47
C ALA A 98 2.37 10.69 0.21
N ASP A 99 3.54 10.42 -0.38
CA ASP A 99 3.96 11.09 -1.62
C ASP A 99 3.10 10.66 -2.80
N ILE A 100 2.83 9.37 -2.94
CA ILE A 100 1.91 8.79 -3.93
C ILE A 100 0.52 9.42 -3.81
N TYR A 101 -0.04 9.46 -2.60
CA TYR A 101 -1.35 10.05 -2.36
C TYR A 101 -1.39 11.55 -2.71
N ARG A 102 -0.37 12.32 -2.31
CA ARG A 102 -0.30 13.77 -2.57
C ARG A 102 -0.17 14.09 -4.06
N THR A 103 0.51 13.24 -4.82
CA THR A 103 0.82 13.48 -6.23
C THR A 103 -0.15 12.81 -7.20
N GLY A 104 -0.96 11.86 -6.73
CA GLY A 104 -1.94 11.14 -7.57
C GLY A 104 -1.30 10.22 -8.60
N VAL A 105 -0.09 9.73 -8.34
CA VAL A 105 0.63 8.81 -9.23
C VAL A 105 0.42 7.36 -8.80
N CYS A 106 0.55 6.41 -9.73
CA CYS A 106 0.64 4.99 -9.37
C CYS A 106 2.07 4.62 -8.92
N LEU A 107 2.25 3.38 -8.42
CA LEU A 107 3.54 2.91 -7.94
C LEU A 107 4.62 2.91 -9.04
N GLU A 108 4.27 2.53 -10.26
CA GLU A 108 5.15 2.51 -11.42
C GLU A 108 5.69 3.91 -11.75
N GLU A 109 4.79 4.89 -11.78
CA GLU A 109 5.14 6.31 -11.99
C GLU A 109 6.00 6.86 -10.85
N TYR A 110 5.72 6.47 -9.60
CA TYR A 110 6.52 6.86 -8.43
C TYR A 110 7.95 6.31 -8.53
N LEU A 111 8.10 5.02 -8.83
CA LEU A 111 9.42 4.38 -8.96
C LEU A 111 10.19 4.86 -10.19
N SER A 112 9.51 5.27 -11.26
CA SER A 112 10.15 5.79 -12.47
C SER A 112 10.73 7.21 -12.30
N GLN A 113 10.29 7.94 -11.27
CA GLN A 113 10.88 9.23 -10.90
C GLN A 113 12.22 9.08 -10.17
N GLU A 114 12.46 7.91 -9.58
CA GLU A 114 13.72 7.56 -8.95
C GLU A 114 14.63 6.89 -10.00
N GLY A 115 15.45 7.69 -10.68
CA GLY A 115 16.48 7.20 -11.61
C GLY A 115 17.53 6.29 -10.93
N PRO A 116 18.49 5.70 -11.68
CA PRO A 116 19.31 4.56 -11.27
C PRO A 116 20.42 4.88 -10.23
N GLU A 117 20.15 5.74 -9.26
CA GLU A 117 21.06 6.06 -8.16
C GLU A 117 20.31 6.43 -6.87
N ALA A 118 19.13 5.84 -6.64
CA ALA A 118 18.62 5.69 -5.28
C ALA A 118 19.46 4.60 -4.59
N GLU A 119 20.67 4.99 -4.16
CA GLU A 119 21.47 4.27 -3.20
C GLU A 119 20.52 3.76 -2.11
N LEU A 120 20.53 2.45 -1.85
CA LEU A 120 19.82 1.82 -0.74
C LEU A 120 20.30 2.50 0.55
N ALA A 121 19.70 3.63 0.91
CA ALA A 121 20.00 4.33 2.13
C ALA A 121 19.57 3.36 3.25
N PRO A 122 20.52 2.86 4.07
CA PRO A 122 20.20 1.89 5.08
C PRO A 122 19.21 2.54 6.04
N ALA A 123 18.21 1.77 6.45
CA ALA A 123 17.23 2.13 7.47
C ALA A 123 17.88 2.80 8.68
N GLN A 124 18.00 4.13 8.65
CA GLN A 124 18.58 4.94 9.72
C GLN A 124 17.83 6.26 9.77
N THR A 125 16.73 6.28 10.53
CA THR A 125 16.45 7.28 11.58
C THR A 125 15.28 6.77 12.43
N ILE A 126 15.52 5.72 13.24
CA ILE A 126 14.74 5.44 14.48
C ILE A 126 15.71 5.28 15.67
N ARG A 127 16.94 5.81 15.59
CA ARG A 127 17.90 5.76 16.71
C ARG A 127 18.51 7.12 17.04
N GLN A 128 17.69 8.15 17.27
CA GLN A 128 18.16 9.37 17.96
C GLN A 128 17.08 9.99 18.87
N ALA A 129 16.30 9.15 19.58
CA ALA A 129 15.42 9.62 20.65
C ALA A 129 15.62 8.89 22.00
N ALA A 130 16.69 8.09 22.16
CA ALA A 130 16.90 7.28 23.38
C ALA A 130 18.23 7.54 24.11
N THR A 131 19.04 8.52 23.70
CA THR A 131 20.34 8.81 24.35
C THR A 131 20.52 10.30 24.60
N ALA A 132 19.64 10.90 25.39
CA ALA A 132 19.91 12.17 26.08
C ALA A 132 18.89 12.40 27.21
N SER A 133 19.12 11.80 28.37
CA SER A 133 19.03 12.44 29.69
C SER A 133 19.08 11.37 30.78
N GLY A 134 20.29 11.12 31.26
CA GLY A 134 20.56 10.28 32.42
C GLY A 134 21.85 10.78 33.05
N SER A 135 21.75 11.75 33.95
CA SER A 135 22.81 12.09 34.89
C SER A 135 22.16 12.62 36.16
N MET A 136 22.10 11.72 37.16
CA MET A 136 21.92 12.07 38.56
C MET A 136 23.09 12.94 39.00
N GLU A 137 22.79 14.05 39.67
CA GLU A 137 23.75 14.73 40.53
C GLU A 137 23.19 14.73 41.97
N THR A 138 24.05 14.36 42.90
CA THR A 138 23.75 13.99 44.28
C THR A 138 23.63 15.19 45.23
N ALA A 139 22.88 14.96 46.31
CA ALA A 139 22.53 15.83 47.45
C ALA A 139 23.63 16.73 48.05
N PRO A 140 23.21 17.65 48.94
CA PRO A 140 23.79 17.58 50.28
C PRO A 140 22.77 17.50 51.42
N GLN A 141 23.30 16.98 52.53
CA GLN A 141 22.70 16.68 53.82
C GLN A 141 22.33 17.95 54.61
N GLY A 142 21.36 17.82 55.54
CA GLY A 142 21.39 18.63 56.76
C GLY A 142 20.05 18.91 57.45
N ALA A 143 19.78 18.13 58.52
CA ALA A 143 19.10 18.51 59.78
C ALA A 143 17.62 18.95 59.73
N ALA A 144 16.79 18.78 60.76
CA ALA A 144 16.70 17.92 61.94
C ALA A 144 15.35 18.25 62.60
N ALA A 145 14.82 17.27 63.34
CA ALA A 145 13.94 17.42 64.50
C ALA A 145 12.43 17.78 64.32
N ILE A 146 11.68 16.93 65.04
CA ILE A 146 10.28 16.91 65.53
C ILE A 146 9.14 16.68 64.54
#